data_AF-A0A3S2CFX5-F1
#
_entry.id   AF-A0A3S2CFX5-F1
#
_cell.length_a   1.000
_cell.length_b   1.000
_cell.length_c   1.000
_cell.angle_alpha   90.00
_cell.angle_beta   90.00
_cell.angle_gamma   90.00
#
_symmetry.space_group_name_H-M   'P 1'
#
loop_
_entity.id
_entity.type
_entity.pdbx_description
1 polymer ?
#
loop_
_entity_poly.entity_id
_entity_poly.type
_entity_poly.pdbx_seq_one_letter_code
_entity_poly.pdbx_strand_id
1 'polypeptide(L)'
;MVGTDFDSLTGHWATQGPNLYLLLRLQIRPEVPASTLLSEYYSAFGPAAADVRKYFDFWEAYTSGGRARLHDTFEALGASRWRSWAKAAHAIYPEESFAPAEELLDRAASSANGDQEASMRVQFLRLGLQHAKLCSLAAAKLTLGNPESSYEKGRVELQALLAFRRANERMWISNLNHCAWVESTSWTLPGAAGQSPDPDPE
;
A
#
# COMPACT_ATOMS: atom_id res chain seq x y z
N MET A 1 -28.11 -13.63 11.31
CA MET A 1 -27.21 -12.74 12.05
C MET A 1 -25.97 -12.54 11.19
N VAL A 2 -25.67 -11.31 10.77
CA VAL A 2 -24.42 -10.98 10.07
C VAL A 2 -23.42 -10.57 11.15
N GLY A 3 -22.30 -11.28 11.27
CA GLY A 3 -21.30 -11.05 12.33
C GLY A 3 -20.48 -9.77 12.10
N THR A 4 -20.04 -9.54 10.86
CA THR A 4 -19.28 -8.37 10.40
C THR A 4 -19.39 -8.26 8.88
N ASP A 5 -19.54 -7.05 8.36
CA ASP A 5 -19.51 -6.73 6.91
C ASP A 5 -18.35 -5.76 6.64
N PHE A 6 -17.53 -6.07 5.63
CA PHE A 6 -16.35 -5.28 5.27
C PHE A 6 -16.42 -4.90 3.79
N ASP A 7 -16.64 -3.61 3.52
CA ASP A 7 -16.71 -3.04 2.16
C ASP A 7 -15.33 -2.61 1.61
N SER A 8 -14.29 -2.66 2.45
CA SER A 8 -13.01 -2.01 2.19
C SER A 8 -11.81 -2.97 2.04
N LEU A 9 -12.06 -4.25 1.70
CA LEU A 9 -11.00 -5.26 1.46
C LEU A 9 -10.42 -5.15 0.06
N THR A 10 -9.43 -4.28 -0.10
CA THR A 10 -8.85 -3.90 -1.39
C THR A 10 -7.78 -4.86 -1.92
N GLY A 11 -7.43 -5.92 -1.20
CA GLY A 11 -6.53 -6.98 -1.71
C GLY A 11 -5.04 -6.63 -1.79
N HIS A 12 -4.59 -5.60 -1.06
CA HIS A 12 -3.17 -5.19 -0.98
C HIS A 12 -2.33 -6.13 -0.09
N TRP A 13 -2.29 -7.44 -0.37
CA TRP A 13 -1.68 -8.44 0.53
C TRP A 13 -0.21 -8.19 0.89
N ALA A 14 0.60 -7.68 -0.04
CA ALA A 14 2.02 -7.46 0.24
C ALA A 14 2.29 -6.31 1.22
N THR A 15 1.37 -5.35 1.35
CA THR A 15 1.52 -4.19 2.24
C THR A 15 0.52 -4.16 3.39
N GLN A 16 -0.54 -4.97 3.33
CA GLN A 16 -1.61 -5.06 4.35
C GLN A 16 -1.79 -6.48 4.91
N GLY A 17 -0.86 -7.39 4.63
CA GLY A 17 -0.95 -8.81 5.00
C GLY A 17 -1.32 -9.07 6.47
N PRO A 18 -0.65 -8.46 7.47
CA PRO A 18 -1.02 -8.62 8.87
C PRO A 18 -2.44 -8.15 9.19
N ASN A 19 -2.88 -7.03 8.61
CA ASN A 19 -4.23 -6.48 8.82
C ASN A 19 -5.29 -7.44 8.27
N LEU A 20 -5.12 -7.90 7.02
CA LEU A 20 -6.03 -8.83 6.37
C LEU A 20 -6.07 -10.18 7.10
N TYR A 21 -4.91 -10.68 7.52
CA TYR A 21 -4.82 -11.92 8.28
C TYR A 21 -5.50 -11.80 9.65
N LEU A 22 -5.16 -10.78 10.42
CA LEU A 22 -5.71 -10.56 11.76
C LEU A 22 -7.23 -10.42 11.71
N LEU A 23 -7.74 -9.64 10.74
CA LEU A 23 -9.17 -9.46 10.51
C LEU A 23 -9.90 -10.80 10.34
N LEU A 24 -9.42 -11.64 9.42
CA LEU A 24 -10.03 -12.93 9.12
C LEU A 24 -9.90 -13.90 10.30
N ARG A 25 -8.77 -13.87 11.03
CA ARG A 25 -8.58 -14.75 12.18
C ARG A 25 -9.44 -14.38 13.38
N LEU A 26 -9.71 -13.10 13.60
CA LEU A 26 -10.59 -12.66 14.70
C LEU A 26 -12.06 -13.01 14.45
N GLN A 27 -12.49 -13.17 13.21
CA GLN A 27 -13.87 -13.64 12.91
C GLN A 27 -14.11 -15.09 13.33
N ILE A 28 -13.05 -15.92 13.39
CA ILE A 28 -13.15 -17.35 13.74
C ILE A 28 -12.62 -17.67 15.13
N ARG A 29 -11.76 -16.83 15.70
CA ARG A 29 -11.12 -17.00 17.02
C ARG A 29 -11.03 -15.66 17.76
N PRO A 30 -12.17 -15.01 18.08
CA PRO A 30 -12.20 -13.68 18.70
C PRO A 30 -11.58 -13.64 20.11
N GLU A 31 -11.52 -14.77 20.79
CA GLU A 31 -10.93 -14.94 22.12
C GLU A 31 -9.39 -14.96 22.13
N VAL A 32 -8.77 -15.21 20.98
CA VAL A 32 -7.30 -15.27 20.88
C VAL A 32 -6.73 -13.85 20.80
N PRO A 33 -5.76 -13.50 21.67
CA PRO A 33 -5.15 -12.17 21.63
C PRO A 33 -4.54 -11.83 20.27
N ALA A 34 -4.75 -10.59 19.81
CA ALA A 34 -4.23 -10.11 18.52
C ALA A 34 -2.72 -10.31 18.37
N SER A 35 -1.95 -10.11 19.45
CA SER A 35 -0.50 -10.36 19.48
C SER A 35 -0.12 -11.81 19.16
N THR A 36 -0.92 -12.77 19.61
CA THR A 36 -0.72 -14.20 19.33
C THR A 36 -1.01 -14.49 17.86
N LEU A 37 -2.07 -13.92 17.30
CA LEU A 37 -2.43 -14.04 15.88
C LEU A 37 -1.36 -13.42 14.98
N LEU A 38 -0.84 -12.24 15.32
CA LEU A 38 0.24 -11.61 14.58
C LEU A 38 1.54 -12.42 14.66
N SER A 39 1.86 -12.98 15.83
CA SER A 39 3.01 -13.89 15.96
C SER A 39 2.85 -15.14 15.08
N GLU A 40 1.64 -15.67 14.97
CA GLU A 40 1.31 -16.76 14.04
C GLU A 40 1.57 -16.34 12.59
N TYR A 41 1.10 -15.16 12.16
CA TYR A 41 1.38 -14.62 10.83
C TYR A 41 2.89 -14.49 10.55
N TYR A 42 3.66 -13.89 11.47
CA TYR A 42 5.10 -13.70 11.27
C TYR A 42 5.88 -15.02 11.25
N SER A 43 5.41 -16.05 11.94
CA SER A 43 6.05 -17.38 11.93
C SER A 43 6.14 -17.99 10.53
N ALA A 44 5.23 -17.61 9.61
CA ALA A 44 5.28 -18.06 8.21
C ALA A 44 6.54 -17.57 7.46
N PHE A 45 7.26 -16.57 7.97
CA PHE A 45 8.50 -16.08 7.36
C PHE A 45 9.76 -16.80 7.89
N GLY A 46 9.57 -17.87 8.67
CA GLY A 46 10.66 -18.73 9.14
C GLY A 46 11.76 -17.92 9.87
N PRO A 47 13.03 -18.07 9.50
CA PRO A 47 14.13 -17.30 10.10
C PRO A 47 13.98 -15.78 10.01
N ALA A 48 13.22 -15.25 9.04
CA ALA A 48 13.02 -13.82 8.85
C ALA A 48 11.87 -13.24 9.68
N ALA A 49 11.15 -14.04 10.48
CA ALA A 49 9.96 -13.63 11.23
C ALA A 49 10.18 -12.35 12.06
N ALA A 50 11.31 -12.27 12.77
CA ALA A 50 11.61 -11.13 13.63
C ALA A 50 11.85 -9.83 12.83
N ASP A 51 12.49 -9.92 11.66
CA ASP A 51 12.77 -8.74 10.83
C ASP A 51 11.53 -8.28 10.06
N VAL A 52 10.71 -9.23 9.59
CA VAL A 52 9.41 -8.92 8.98
C VAL A 52 8.46 -8.25 9.98
N ARG A 53 8.46 -8.71 11.24
CA ARG A 53 7.71 -8.02 12.30
C ARG A 53 8.16 -6.56 12.44
N LYS A 54 9.47 -6.31 12.55
CA LYS A 54 10.00 -4.94 12.64
C LYS A 54 9.62 -4.08 11.42
N TYR A 55 9.57 -4.66 10.23
CA TYR A 55 9.09 -3.98 9.02
C TYR A 55 7.64 -3.48 9.15
N PHE A 56 6.73 -4.31 9.66
CA PHE A 56 5.34 -3.90 9.87
C PHE A 56 5.17 -2.98 11.09
N ASP A 57 5.89 -3.23 12.19
CA ASP A 57 5.91 -2.35 13.36
C ASP A 57 6.37 -0.92 12.97
N PHE A 58 7.34 -0.80 12.05
CA PHE A 58 7.76 0.49 11.50
C PHE A 58 6.61 1.25 10.82
N TRP A 59 5.86 0.58 9.93
CA TRP A 59 4.74 1.22 9.23
C TRP A 59 3.55 1.53 10.16
N GLU A 60 3.30 0.65 11.14
CA GLU A 60 2.30 0.91 12.19
C GLU A 60 2.68 2.14 13.01
N ALA A 61 3.94 2.26 13.43
CA ALA A 61 4.42 3.43 14.16
C ALA A 61 4.38 4.70 13.29
N TYR A 62 4.79 4.60 12.03
CA TYR A 62 4.75 5.70 11.07
C TYR A 62 3.34 6.26 10.88
N THR A 63 2.36 5.37 10.72
CA THR A 63 0.96 5.76 10.50
C THR A 63 0.26 6.20 11.79
N SER A 64 0.48 5.49 12.90
CA SER A 64 -0.15 5.82 14.18
C SER A 64 0.39 7.11 14.79
N GLY A 65 1.72 7.29 14.77
CA GLY A 65 2.37 8.53 15.22
C GLY A 65 2.12 9.72 14.29
N GLY A 66 1.81 9.46 13.01
CA GLY A 66 1.53 10.48 11.99
C GLY A 66 0.06 10.85 11.83
N ARG A 67 -0.87 10.37 12.67
CA ARG A 67 -2.33 10.47 12.43
C ARG A 67 -2.84 11.89 12.17
N ALA A 68 -2.37 12.88 12.93
CA ALA A 68 -2.74 14.28 12.72
C ALA A 68 -2.21 14.81 11.38
N ARG A 69 -0.90 14.64 11.11
CA ARG A 69 -0.27 15.01 9.82
C ARG A 69 -1.00 14.38 8.63
N LEU A 70 -1.34 13.10 8.73
CA LEU A 70 -2.09 12.36 7.72
C LEU A 70 -3.45 13.04 7.46
N HIS A 71 -4.20 13.36 8.52
CA HIS A 71 -5.47 14.05 8.40
C HIS A 71 -5.33 15.41 7.70
N ASP A 72 -4.43 16.26 8.20
CA ASP A 72 -4.22 17.60 7.66
C ASP A 72 -3.79 17.55 6.18
N THR A 73 -3.02 16.53 5.80
CA THR A 73 -2.58 16.33 4.41
C THR A 73 -3.74 15.94 3.49
N PHE A 74 -4.68 15.09 3.96
CA PHE A 74 -5.88 14.76 3.19
C PHE A 74 -6.77 15.98 2.97
N GLU A 75 -6.99 16.78 4.03
CA GLU A 75 -7.77 18.02 3.96
C GLU A 75 -7.11 19.03 3.00
N ALA A 76 -5.81 19.28 3.17
CA ALA A 76 -5.06 20.25 2.36
C ALA A 76 -5.06 19.91 0.87
N LEU A 77 -5.05 18.63 0.51
CA LEU A 77 -5.05 18.17 -0.88
C LEU A 77 -6.45 17.88 -1.44
N GLY A 78 -7.52 18.15 -0.69
CA GLY A 78 -8.89 17.84 -1.10
C GLY A 78 -9.06 16.37 -1.50
N ALA A 79 -8.41 15.48 -0.75
CA ALA A 79 -8.30 14.06 -1.06
C ALA A 79 -9.22 13.24 -0.14
N SER A 80 -10.04 12.39 -0.74
CA SER A 80 -10.79 11.37 0.00
C SER A 80 -9.83 10.27 0.42
N ARG A 81 -9.95 9.79 1.66
CA ARG A 81 -9.19 8.61 2.13
C ARG A 81 -9.57 7.30 1.43
N TRP A 82 -10.58 7.33 0.57
CA TRP A 82 -11.07 6.18 -0.18
C TRP A 82 -11.02 6.45 -1.68
N ARG A 83 -11.91 7.30 -2.20
CA ARG A 83 -12.14 7.48 -3.64
C ARG A 83 -10.98 8.13 -4.39
N SER A 84 -10.24 9.01 -3.72
CA SER A 84 -9.17 9.80 -4.32
C SER A 84 -7.88 9.79 -3.49
N TRP A 85 -7.64 8.68 -2.79
CA TRP A 85 -6.49 8.51 -1.90
C TRP A 85 -5.17 8.78 -2.62
N ALA A 86 -5.06 8.37 -3.89
CA ALA A 86 -3.84 8.53 -4.67
C ALA A 86 -3.48 9.99 -4.96
N LYS A 87 -4.37 10.97 -4.70
CA LYS A 87 -4.04 12.40 -4.71
C LYS A 87 -3.01 12.75 -3.64
N ALA A 88 -3.11 12.11 -2.47
CA ALA A 88 -2.29 12.42 -1.30
C ALA A 88 -1.14 11.43 -1.07
N ALA A 89 -1.10 10.30 -1.78
CA ALA A 89 -0.14 9.22 -1.54
C ALA A 89 1.32 9.70 -1.42
N HIS A 90 1.75 10.63 -2.26
CA HIS A 90 3.11 11.19 -2.25
C HIS A 90 3.44 12.04 -1.02
N ALA A 91 2.48 12.79 -0.50
CA ALA A 91 2.66 13.63 0.69
C ALA A 91 2.56 12.79 1.98
N ILE A 92 1.72 11.74 1.94
CA ILE A 92 1.52 10.80 3.04
C ILE A 92 2.75 9.89 3.20
N TYR A 93 3.24 9.34 2.10
CA TYR A 93 4.40 8.46 2.01
C TYR A 93 5.43 9.05 1.03
N PRO A 94 6.20 10.06 1.44
CA PRO A 94 7.24 10.63 0.58
C PRO A 94 8.40 9.63 0.40
N GLU A 95 9.23 9.82 -0.61
CA GLU A 95 10.24 8.84 -1.02
C GLU A 95 11.18 8.43 0.12
N GLU A 96 11.57 9.39 0.97
CA GLU A 96 12.44 9.17 2.12
C GLU A 96 11.83 8.24 3.17
N SER A 97 10.51 8.12 3.22
CA SER A 97 9.83 7.23 4.18
C SER A 97 10.02 5.74 3.85
N PHE A 98 10.44 5.41 2.61
CA PHE A 98 10.64 4.03 2.17
C PHE A 98 12.00 3.47 2.58
N ALA A 99 13.04 4.30 2.71
CA ALA A 99 14.40 3.82 2.96
C ALA A 99 14.54 2.97 4.24
N PRO A 100 13.99 3.35 5.40
CA PRO A 100 14.05 2.51 6.59
C PRO A 100 13.33 1.15 6.42
N ALA A 101 12.25 1.14 5.64
CA ALA A 101 11.48 -0.06 5.36
C ALA A 101 12.21 -1.00 4.38
N GLU A 102 12.91 -0.43 3.39
CA GLU A 102 13.77 -1.17 2.45
C GLU A 102 14.90 -1.87 3.22
N GLU A 103 15.59 -1.17 4.13
CA GLU A 103 16.64 -1.76 4.98
C GLU A 103 16.13 -2.91 5.87
N LEU A 104 14.91 -2.78 6.40
CA LEU A 104 14.27 -3.83 7.20
C LEU A 104 14.02 -5.08 6.37
N LEU A 105 13.56 -4.93 5.12
CA LEU A 105 13.36 -6.07 4.22
C LEU A 105 14.67 -6.65 3.67
N ASP A 106 15.73 -5.87 3.53
CA ASP A 106 17.06 -6.39 3.19
C ASP A 106 17.63 -7.27 4.31
N ARG A 107 17.43 -6.87 5.58
CA ARG A 107 17.74 -7.74 6.74
C ARG A 107 16.89 -9.00 6.72
N ALA A 108 15.58 -8.89 6.51
CA ALA A 108 14.70 -10.05 6.41
C ALA A 108 15.12 -11.01 5.28
N ALA A 109 15.55 -10.49 4.12
CA ALA A 109 16.04 -11.30 3.01
C ALA A 109 17.34 -12.04 3.37
N SER A 110 18.23 -11.37 4.11
CA SER A 110 19.45 -11.99 4.62
C SER A 110 19.15 -13.09 5.64
N SER A 111 18.20 -12.86 6.55
CA SER A 111 17.75 -13.84 7.54
C SER A 111 17.07 -15.05 6.90
N ALA A 112 16.28 -14.84 5.83
CA ALA A 112 15.61 -15.92 5.08
C ALA A 112 16.56 -16.76 4.21
N ASN A 113 17.83 -16.38 4.09
CA ASN A 113 18.78 -17.07 3.23
C ASN A 113 18.92 -18.55 3.62
N GLY A 114 18.77 -19.45 2.64
CA GLY A 114 18.77 -20.90 2.87
C GLY A 114 17.40 -21.50 3.16
N ASP A 115 16.37 -20.69 3.42
CA ASP A 115 14.97 -21.11 3.46
C ASP A 115 14.24 -20.56 2.22
N GLN A 116 13.95 -21.46 1.28
CA GLN A 116 13.34 -21.08 0.00
C GLN A 116 11.94 -20.48 0.18
N GLU A 117 11.15 -21.01 1.11
CA GLU A 117 9.77 -20.55 1.30
C GLU A 117 9.74 -19.18 1.98
N ALA A 118 10.54 -19.01 3.04
CA ALA A 118 10.74 -17.70 3.68
C ALA A 118 11.27 -16.66 2.68
N SER A 119 12.24 -17.04 1.84
CA SER A 119 12.82 -16.15 0.83
C SER A 119 11.77 -15.66 -0.17
N MET A 120 10.90 -16.54 -0.66
CA MET A 120 9.79 -16.15 -1.56
C MET A 120 8.80 -15.20 -0.88
N ARG A 121 8.45 -15.46 0.39
CA ARG A 121 7.55 -14.60 1.17
C ARG A 121 8.14 -13.23 1.42
N VAL A 122 9.42 -13.13 1.77
CA VAL A 122 10.11 -11.84 1.92
C VAL A 122 10.18 -11.10 0.59
N GLN A 123 10.50 -11.79 -0.52
CA GLN A 123 10.51 -11.18 -1.85
C GLN A 123 9.13 -10.63 -2.24
N PHE A 124 8.04 -11.30 -1.87
CA PHE A 124 6.68 -10.81 -2.07
C PHE A 124 6.44 -9.46 -1.36
N LEU A 125 6.91 -9.30 -0.11
CA LEU A 125 6.83 -8.01 0.60
C LEU A 125 7.68 -6.93 -0.07
N ARG A 126 8.88 -7.26 -0.55
CA ARG A 126 9.76 -6.31 -1.27
C ARG A 126 9.11 -5.78 -2.54
N LEU A 127 8.46 -6.65 -3.31
CA LEU A 127 7.71 -6.24 -4.50
C LEU A 127 6.54 -5.33 -4.14
N GLY A 128 5.81 -5.61 -3.05
CA GLY A 128 4.75 -4.73 -2.54
C GLY A 128 5.26 -3.35 -2.14
N LEU A 129 6.38 -3.28 -1.42
CA LEU A 129 7.01 -2.02 -1.01
C LEU A 129 7.46 -1.20 -2.22
N GLN A 130 8.12 -1.85 -3.19
CA GLN A 130 8.55 -1.21 -4.43
C GLN A 130 7.34 -0.69 -5.23
N HIS A 131 6.25 -1.47 -5.30
CA HIS A 131 5.01 -1.03 -5.94
C HIS A 131 4.46 0.24 -5.28
N ALA A 132 4.37 0.27 -3.95
CA ALA A 132 3.89 1.42 -3.20
C ALA A 132 4.77 2.66 -3.41
N LYS A 133 6.10 2.50 -3.45
CA LYS A 133 7.05 3.57 -3.75
C LYS A 133 6.82 4.17 -5.13
N LEU A 134 6.66 3.32 -6.16
CA LEU A 134 6.37 3.77 -7.53
C LEU A 134 5.02 4.50 -7.63
N CYS A 135 4.00 4.04 -6.90
CA CYS A 135 2.72 4.76 -6.82
C CYS A 135 2.89 6.15 -6.19
N SER A 136 3.69 6.28 -5.12
CA SER A 136 4.00 7.56 -4.48
C SER A 136 4.74 8.52 -5.44
N LEU A 137 5.78 8.03 -6.12
CA LEU A 137 6.55 8.82 -7.10
C LEU A 137 5.67 9.31 -8.26
N ALA A 138 4.81 8.45 -8.80
CA ALA A 138 3.85 8.85 -9.84
C ALA A 138 2.85 9.88 -9.31
N ALA A 139 2.29 9.67 -8.12
CA ALA A 139 1.37 10.61 -7.49
C ALA A 139 1.99 12.00 -7.29
N ALA A 140 3.28 12.09 -6.97
CA ALA A 140 3.98 13.36 -6.78
C ALA A 140 4.00 14.24 -8.04
N LYS A 141 3.90 13.63 -9.22
CA LYS A 141 3.93 14.33 -10.51
C LYS A 141 2.54 14.49 -11.14
N LEU A 142 1.64 13.56 -10.85
CA LEU A 142 0.36 13.44 -11.54
C LEU A 142 -0.86 13.86 -10.70
N THR A 143 -0.72 14.13 -9.40
CA THR A 143 -1.88 14.38 -8.54
C THR A 143 -2.78 15.53 -9.03
N LEU A 144 -4.10 15.30 -9.05
CA LEU A 144 -5.11 16.35 -9.28
C LEU A 144 -5.16 17.38 -8.14
N GLY A 145 -4.53 17.10 -7.00
CA GLY A 145 -4.39 18.03 -5.88
C GLY A 145 -3.34 19.13 -6.11
N ASN A 146 -2.55 19.04 -7.18
CA ASN A 146 -1.56 20.06 -7.54
C ASN A 146 -1.88 20.66 -8.93
N PRO A 147 -2.22 21.96 -9.04
CA PRO A 147 -2.50 22.61 -10.33
C PRO A 147 -1.33 22.58 -11.32
N GLU A 148 -0.10 22.42 -10.84
CA GLU A 148 1.09 22.35 -11.70
C GLU A 148 1.34 20.95 -12.27
N SER A 149 0.64 19.93 -11.79
CA SER A 149 0.78 18.55 -12.26
C SER A 149 0.24 18.41 -13.68
N SER A 150 0.98 17.67 -14.50
CA SER A 150 0.57 17.34 -15.86
C SER A 150 1.03 15.93 -16.22
N TYR A 151 0.34 15.31 -17.16
CA TYR A 151 0.74 14.00 -17.67
C TYR A 151 2.20 14.02 -18.15
N GLU A 152 2.61 15.05 -18.90
CA GLU A 152 3.97 15.14 -19.43
C GLU A 152 5.03 15.17 -18.32
N LYS A 153 4.76 15.87 -17.20
CA LYS A 153 5.68 15.93 -16.04
C LYS A 153 5.82 14.59 -15.31
N GLY A 154 4.77 13.76 -15.30
CA GLY A 154 4.77 12.46 -14.61
C GLY A 154 4.84 11.25 -15.54
N ARG A 155 5.10 11.46 -16.83
CA ARG A 155 5.10 10.40 -17.84
C ARG A 155 6.13 9.32 -17.53
N VAL A 156 7.31 9.72 -17.05
CA VAL A 156 8.42 8.79 -16.74
C VAL A 156 8.05 7.90 -15.56
N GLU A 157 7.55 8.49 -14.46
CA GLU A 157 7.14 7.78 -13.26
C GLU A 157 5.95 6.85 -13.53
N LEU A 158 4.98 7.30 -14.34
CA LEU A 158 3.86 6.46 -14.75
C LEU A 158 4.34 5.26 -15.60
N GLN A 159 5.25 5.49 -16.54
CA GLN A 159 5.81 4.40 -17.36
C GLN A 159 6.57 3.39 -16.51
N ALA A 160 7.35 3.83 -15.52
CA ALA A 160 8.03 2.96 -14.57
C ALA A 160 7.04 2.12 -13.75
N LEU A 161 5.99 2.74 -13.21
CA LEU A 161 4.93 2.06 -12.48
C LEU A 161 4.22 1.01 -13.35
N LEU A 162 3.86 1.36 -14.60
CA LEU A 162 3.19 0.45 -15.52
C LEU A 162 4.09 -0.72 -15.94
N ALA A 163 5.38 -0.45 -16.20
CA ALA A 163 6.35 -1.50 -16.52
C ALA A 163 6.51 -2.48 -15.36
N PHE A 164 6.66 -1.95 -14.13
CA PHE A 164 6.73 -2.77 -12.92
C PHE A 164 5.47 -3.63 -12.74
N ARG A 165 4.28 -3.05 -12.91
CA ARG A 165 3.01 -3.78 -12.79
C ARG A 165 2.89 -4.91 -13.80
N ARG A 166 3.23 -4.67 -15.08
CA ARG A 166 3.21 -5.69 -16.13
C ARG A 166 4.17 -6.84 -15.83
N ALA A 167 5.37 -6.52 -15.35
CA ALA A 167 6.37 -7.53 -14.99
C ALA A 167 5.95 -8.39 -13.78
N ASN A 168 5.09 -7.88 -12.90
CA ASN A 168 4.71 -8.52 -11.63
C ASN A 168 3.22 -8.86 -11.53
N GLU A 169 2.46 -8.82 -12.63
CA GLU A 169 0.99 -8.93 -12.61
C GLU A 169 0.50 -10.23 -11.95
N ARG A 170 1.28 -11.32 -12.07
CA ARG A 170 0.95 -12.66 -11.55
C ARG A 170 1.47 -12.91 -10.14
N MET A 171 2.11 -11.91 -9.54
CA MET A 171 2.64 -12.01 -8.19
C MET A 171 1.58 -11.71 -7.13
N TRP A 172 0.42 -11.14 -7.51
CA TRP A 172 -0.70 -10.85 -6.61
C TRP A 172 -0.32 -9.97 -5.39
N ILE A 173 0.69 -9.12 -5.54
CA ILE A 173 1.17 -8.21 -4.49
C ILE A 173 0.11 -7.18 -4.08
N SER A 174 -0.78 -6.84 -5.01
CA SER A 174 -1.85 -5.87 -4.85
C SER A 174 -2.97 -6.13 -5.86
N ASN A 175 -4.17 -5.62 -5.59
CA ASN A 175 -5.24 -5.53 -6.57
C ASN A 175 -4.98 -4.37 -7.54
N LEU A 176 -4.27 -4.67 -8.63
CA LEU A 176 -3.85 -3.65 -9.61
C LEU A 176 -5.04 -2.97 -10.30
N ASN A 177 -6.19 -3.65 -10.43
CA ASN A 177 -7.41 -3.05 -10.98
C ASN A 177 -7.98 -2.00 -10.04
N HIS A 178 -8.02 -2.30 -8.73
CA HIS A 178 -8.45 -1.32 -7.74
C HIS A 178 -7.49 -0.12 -7.68
N CYS A 179 -6.17 -0.36 -7.73
CA CYS A 179 -5.22 0.74 -7.80
C CYS A 179 -5.47 1.63 -9.02
N ALA A 180 -5.63 1.04 -10.22
CA ALA A 180 -5.87 1.79 -11.45
C ALA A 180 -7.17 2.63 -11.39
N TRP A 181 -8.21 2.11 -10.73
CA TRP A 181 -9.45 2.83 -10.51
C TRP A 181 -9.29 4.04 -9.57
N VAL A 182 -8.59 3.89 -8.44
CA VAL A 182 -8.31 5.03 -7.55
C VAL A 182 -7.40 6.05 -8.22
N GLU A 183 -6.45 5.59 -9.03
CA GLU A 183 -5.51 6.45 -9.73
C GLU A 183 -6.19 7.28 -10.83
N SER A 184 -7.13 6.68 -11.58
CA SER A 184 -7.83 7.40 -12.65
C SER A 184 -8.72 8.55 -12.15
N THR A 185 -9.20 8.46 -10.90
CA THR A 185 -9.95 9.52 -10.22
C THR A 185 -9.07 10.50 -9.45
N SER A 186 -7.77 10.21 -9.34
CA SER A 186 -6.82 10.97 -8.52
C SER A 186 -5.74 11.70 -9.32
N TRP A 187 -5.44 11.26 -10.53
CA TRP A 187 -4.28 11.69 -11.30
C TRP A 187 -4.66 12.32 -12.65
N THR A 188 -3.85 13.26 -13.11
CA THR A 188 -3.88 13.85 -14.44
C THR A 188 -3.32 12.85 -15.46
N LEU A 189 -4.19 12.07 -16.08
CA LEU A 189 -3.84 11.02 -17.06
C LEU A 189 -4.13 11.45 -18.52
N PRO A 190 -3.42 10.87 -19.51
CA PRO A 190 -3.63 11.24 -20.90
C PRO A 190 -4.96 10.68 -21.41
N GLY A 191 -5.69 11.44 -22.22
CA GLY A 191 -6.96 11.00 -22.78
C GLY A 191 -8.12 10.95 -21.76
N ALA A 192 -7.94 11.51 -20.56
CA ALA A 192 -9.04 11.87 -19.68
C ALA A 192 -9.84 13.02 -20.29
N ALA A 193 -10.58 12.75 -21.36
CA ALA A 193 -11.63 13.63 -21.85
C ALA A 193 -12.61 13.84 -20.69
N GLY A 194 -12.88 15.10 -20.36
CA GLY A 194 -13.68 15.46 -19.19
C GLY A 194 -14.95 14.63 -19.08
N GLN A 195 -15.01 13.79 -18.05
CA GLN A 195 -16.28 13.28 -17.55
C GLN A 195 -16.73 14.22 -16.44
N SER A 196 -17.66 15.07 -16.88
CA SER A 196 -18.64 15.88 -16.17
C SER A 196 -19.46 15.08 -15.12
N PRO A 197 -20.31 15.77 -14.33
CA PRO A 197 -20.29 15.86 -12.87
C PRO A 197 -20.75 14.57 -12.15
N ASP A 198 -20.52 14.58 -10.83
CA ASP A 198 -21.02 13.62 -9.83
C ASP A 198 -22.32 12.89 -10.25
N PRO A 199 -22.34 11.55 -10.24
CA PRO A 199 -23.57 10.83 -9.98
C PRO A 199 -23.80 10.83 -8.46
N ASP A 200 -24.54 11.86 -8.07
CA ASP A 200 -25.38 12.05 -6.88
C ASP A 200 -24.80 12.42 -5.50
N PRO A 201 -25.46 13.38 -4.81
CA PRO A 201 -25.33 13.63 -3.39
C PRO A 201 -26.15 12.63 -2.56
N GLU A 202 -25.79 12.56 -1.28
CA GLU A 202 -26.31 11.71 -0.17
C GLU A 202 -25.60 10.37 0.03
#